data_AF-A0A846X1G9-F1
#
_entry.id   AF-A0A846X1G9-F1
#
_cell.length_a   1.000
_cell.length_b   1.000
_cell.length_c   1.000
_cell.angle_alpha   90.00
_cell.angle_beta   90.00
_cell.angle_gamma   90.00
#
_symmetry.space_group_name_H-M   'P 1'
#
loop_
_entity.id
_entity.type
_entity.pdbx_description
1 polymer ?
#
loop_
_entity_poly.entity_id
_entity_poly.type
_entity_poly.pdbx_seq_one_letter_code
_entity_poly.pdbx_strand_id
1 'polypeptide(L)'
;MKRIVIAGIVGLGVVVAPAAAAQAAPGAPVSVTCDVYAQQFGDQFSSFAGTVHGTGPNRAAARANAESKIWGPYGSMPYVANCR
;
A
#
# COMPACT_ATOMS: atom_id res chain seq x y z
N MET A 1 39.08 -23.32 -44.50
CA MET A 1 37.90 -22.60 -43.93
C MET A 1 37.40 -23.41 -42.75
N LYS A 2 37.97 -23.12 -41.56
CA LYS A 2 37.38 -22.39 -40.43
C LYS A 2 36.41 -23.26 -39.61
N ARG A 3 37.01 -24.02 -38.70
CA ARG A 3 36.38 -24.59 -37.51
C ARG A 3 36.24 -23.46 -36.49
N ILE A 4 35.06 -23.27 -35.92
CA ILE A 4 34.91 -22.56 -34.66
C ILE A 4 34.06 -23.44 -33.77
N VAL A 5 34.65 -23.85 -32.65
CA VAL A 5 34.03 -24.56 -31.56
C VAL A 5 34.22 -23.70 -30.30
N ILE A 6 33.20 -23.77 -29.44
CA ILE A 6 33.14 -23.55 -27.98
C ILE A 6 33.11 -22.12 -27.40
N ALA A 7 32.13 -21.99 -26.50
CA ALA A 7 32.23 -21.45 -25.13
C ALA A 7 32.01 -19.95 -24.93
N GLY A 8 30.95 -19.66 -24.18
CA GLY A 8 30.72 -18.37 -23.56
C GLY A 8 29.37 -18.28 -22.86
N ILE A 9 29.03 -19.26 -22.02
CA ILE A 9 28.00 -19.06 -20.99
C ILE A 9 28.57 -18.02 -20.02
N VAL A 10 28.02 -16.81 -19.95
CA VAL A 10 27.79 -16.05 -18.70
C VAL A 10 26.80 -14.94 -19.04
N GLY A 11 25.71 -14.87 -18.29
CA GLY A 11 24.80 -13.73 -18.33
C GLY A 11 23.37 -14.11 -18.64
N LEU A 12 22.82 -15.09 -17.92
CA LEU A 12 21.37 -15.14 -17.71
C LEU A 12 21.00 -13.95 -16.79
N GLY A 13 21.09 -12.74 -17.34
CA GLY A 13 20.46 -11.58 -16.78
C GLY A 13 18.98 -11.77 -16.99
N VAL A 14 18.33 -12.45 -16.05
CA VAL A 14 16.89 -12.33 -15.87
C VAL A 14 16.67 -10.86 -15.48
N VAL A 15 16.55 -10.00 -16.49
CA VAL A 15 15.77 -8.77 -16.34
C VAL A 15 14.38 -9.26 -16.03
N VAL A 16 14.12 -9.44 -14.73
CA VAL A 16 12.78 -9.35 -14.17
C VAL A 16 12.34 -7.94 -14.54
N ALA A 17 11.75 -7.81 -15.72
CA ALA A 17 10.88 -6.70 -15.99
C ALA A 17 9.91 -6.67 -14.80
N PRO A 18 9.76 -5.54 -14.08
CA PRO A 18 8.64 -5.44 -13.19
C PRO A 18 7.44 -5.68 -14.10
N ALA A 19 6.71 -6.76 -13.84
CA ALA A 19 5.38 -6.91 -14.38
C ALA A 19 4.69 -5.58 -14.06
N ALA A 20 4.54 -4.73 -15.07
CA ALA A 20 3.66 -3.60 -15.01
C ALA A 20 2.33 -4.25 -14.69
N ALA A 21 1.99 -4.26 -13.40
CA ALA A 21 0.75 -4.80 -12.90
C ALA A 21 -0.30 -4.16 -13.79
N ALA A 22 -0.95 -4.98 -14.62
CA ALA A 22 -1.91 -4.52 -15.59
C ALA A 22 -2.78 -3.50 -14.87
N GLN A 23 -2.60 -2.22 -15.22
CA GLN A 23 -3.34 -1.14 -14.62
C GLN A 23 -4.77 -1.41 -15.07
N ALA A 24 -5.54 -2.04 -14.18
CA ALA A 24 -6.96 -2.18 -14.31
C ALA A 24 -7.45 -0.78 -14.71
N ALA A 25 -8.11 -0.70 -15.87
CA ALA A 25 -8.75 0.51 -16.36
C ALA A 25 -9.43 1.18 -15.16
N PRO A 26 -9.34 2.51 -14.99
CA PRO A 26 -9.84 3.16 -13.79
C PRO A 26 -11.34 2.90 -13.69
N GLY A 27 -11.70 1.86 -12.94
CA GLY A 27 -13.02 1.72 -12.37
C GLY A 27 -13.28 2.96 -11.54
N ALA A 28 -14.55 3.27 -11.32
CA ALA A 28 -14.93 4.36 -10.43
C ALA A 28 -14.12 4.25 -9.13
N PRO A 29 -13.54 5.36 -8.63
CA PRO A 29 -12.68 5.33 -7.46
C PRO A 29 -13.43 4.69 -6.30
N VAL A 30 -12.79 3.72 -5.67
CA VAL A 30 -13.32 3.05 -4.49
C VAL A 30 -13.13 3.97 -3.30
N SER A 31 -14.20 4.16 -2.53
CA SER A 31 -14.17 4.87 -1.26
C SER A 31 -14.26 3.86 -0.12
N VAL A 32 -13.46 4.05 0.92
CA VAL A 32 -13.54 3.27 2.16
C VAL A 32 -13.71 4.19 3.35
N THR A 33 -14.44 3.71 4.35
CA THR A 33 -14.53 4.37 5.66
C THR A 33 -13.81 3.50 6.68
N CYS A 34 -12.84 4.06 7.38
CA CYS A 34 -12.10 3.35 8.43
C CYS A 34 -12.33 4.01 9.78
N ASP A 35 -12.40 3.20 10.83
CA ASP A 35 -12.39 3.67 12.20
C ASP A 35 -10.96 4.08 12.57
N VAL A 36 -10.80 5.20 13.25
CA VAL A 36 -9.52 5.65 13.81
C VAL A 36 -9.52 5.33 15.29
N TYR A 37 -8.45 4.67 15.72
CA TYR A 37 -8.15 4.45 17.12
C TYR A 37 -6.90 5.21 17.49
N ALA A 38 -6.90 5.81 18.67
CA ALA A 38 -5.79 6.57 19.20
C ALA A 38 -5.26 5.89 20.45
N GLN A 39 -3.94 5.70 20.51
CA GLN A 39 -3.24 5.35 21.74
C GLN A 39 -2.48 6.59 22.24
N GLN A 40 -2.58 6.85 23.53
CA GLN A 40 -1.77 7.86 24.20
C GLN A 40 -0.43 7.23 24.57
N PHE A 41 0.69 7.96 24.41
CA PHE A 41 2.00 7.44 24.79
C PHE A 41 2.01 7.09 26.28
N GLY A 42 2.33 5.83 26.59
CA GLY A 42 2.35 5.30 27.95
C GLY A 42 1.07 4.59 28.38
N ASP A 43 -0.02 4.70 27.61
CA ASP A 43 -1.26 3.97 27.84
C ASP A 43 -1.31 2.68 27.02
N GLN A 44 -1.66 1.56 27.68
CA GLN A 44 -1.82 0.25 27.04
C GLN A 44 -3.11 0.15 26.21
N PHE A 45 -4.03 1.10 26.39
CA PHE A 45 -5.37 1.05 25.81
C PHE A 45 -5.51 2.02 24.64
N SER A 46 -6.03 1.51 23.52
CA SER A 46 -6.45 2.30 22.37
C SER A 46 -7.93 2.61 22.48
N SER A 47 -8.29 3.87 22.28
CA SER A 47 -9.68 4.33 22.30
C SER A 47 -10.13 4.75 20.90
N PHE A 48 -11.39 4.51 20.58
CA PHE A 48 -11.98 5.01 19.34
C PHE A 48 -11.94 6.54 19.31
N ALA A 49 -11.39 7.10 18.25
CA ALA A 49 -11.17 8.53 18.08
C ALA A 49 -12.04 9.16 16.99
N GLY A 50 -12.55 8.37 16.05
CA GLY A 50 -13.42 8.86 14.98
C GLY A 50 -13.38 7.96 13.74
N THR A 51 -13.82 8.49 12.60
CA THR A 51 -13.75 7.78 11.31
C THR A 51 -13.10 8.66 10.25
N VAL A 52 -12.35 8.05 9.34
CA VAL A 52 -11.74 8.72 8.18
C VAL A 52 -12.16 8.06 6.88
N HIS A 53 -12.31 8.89 5.85
CA HIS A 53 -12.64 8.44 4.51
C HIS A 53 -11.42 8.51 3.61
N GLY A 54 -11.16 7.44 2.89
CA GLY A 54 -10.11 7.37 1.89
C GLY A 54 -10.66 6.95 0.54
N THR A 55 -10.04 7.46 -0.53
CA THR A 55 -10.46 7.19 -1.91
C THR A 55 -9.27 6.75 -2.74
N GLY A 56 -9.46 5.81 -3.67
CA GLY A 56 -8.39 5.38 -4.55
C GLY A 56 -8.85 4.43 -5.66
N PRO A 57 -7.93 4.05 -6.57
CA PRO A 57 -8.23 3.14 -7.67
C PRO A 57 -8.59 1.71 -7.23
N ASN A 58 -8.32 1.36 -5.96
CA ASN A 58 -8.70 0.09 -5.35
C ASN A 58 -8.80 0.26 -3.82
N ARG A 59 -9.32 -0.75 -3.10
CA ARG A 59 -9.49 -0.70 -1.64
C ARG A 59 -8.17 -0.47 -0.88
N ALA A 60 -7.05 -1.02 -1.35
CA ALA A 60 -5.76 -0.86 -0.68
C ALA A 60 -5.26 0.59 -0.76
N ALA A 61 -5.34 1.21 -1.95
CA ALA A 61 -5.01 2.61 -2.16
C ALA A 61 -5.96 3.56 -1.42
N ALA A 62 -7.26 3.23 -1.38
CA ALA A 62 -8.25 3.97 -0.61
C ALA A 62 -7.93 3.92 0.89
N ARG A 63 -7.55 2.76 1.44
CA ARG A 63 -7.09 2.62 2.82
C ARG A 63 -5.81 3.42 3.09
N ALA A 64 -4.81 3.34 2.22
CA ALA A 64 -3.58 4.12 2.38
C ALA A 64 -3.86 5.64 2.37
N ASN A 65 -4.82 6.09 1.54
CA ASN A 65 -5.29 7.48 1.55
C ASN A 65 -6.04 7.85 2.85
N ALA A 66 -6.76 6.91 3.47
CA ALA A 66 -7.37 7.12 4.78
C ALA A 66 -6.30 7.21 5.89
N GLU A 67 -5.31 6.32 5.87
CA GLU A 67 -4.17 6.29 6.80
C GLU A 67 -3.34 7.58 6.75
N SER A 68 -3.17 8.20 5.58
CA SER A 68 -2.44 9.46 5.49
C SER A 68 -3.16 10.65 6.17
N LYS A 69 -4.44 10.50 6.53
CA LYS A 69 -5.28 11.57 7.12
C LYS A 69 -5.42 11.46 8.65
N ILE A 70 -4.86 10.43 9.26
CA ILE A 70 -5.05 10.19 10.71
C ILE A 70 -4.07 10.97 11.58
N TRP A 71 -2.95 11.45 11.02
CA TRP A 71 -1.94 12.19 11.77
C TRP A 71 -2.37 13.63 11.99
N GLY A 72 -2.34 14.09 13.25
CA GLY A 72 -2.73 15.44 13.67
C GLY A 72 -3.85 15.43 14.70
N PRO A 73 -5.13 15.27 14.30
CA PRO A 73 -6.28 15.46 15.19
C PRO A 73 -6.56 14.28 16.13
N TYR A 74 -6.03 13.09 15.85
CA TYR A 74 -6.38 11.85 16.57
C TYR A 74 -5.29 11.38 17.55
N GLY A 75 -4.47 12.29 18.08
CA GLY A 75 -3.49 11.98 19.13
C GLY A 75 -2.13 11.50 18.60
N SER A 76 -1.35 10.89 19.49
CA SER A 76 0.09 10.66 19.28
C SER A 76 0.43 9.39 18.50
N MET A 77 -0.39 8.34 18.63
CA MET A 77 -0.28 7.08 17.89
C MET A 77 -1.63 6.63 17.33
N PRO A 78 -2.16 7.35 16.33
CA PRO A 78 -3.37 6.95 15.62
C PRO A 78 -3.11 5.80 14.66
N TYR A 79 -4.08 4.90 14.52
CA TYR A 79 -4.10 3.87 13.48
C TYR A 79 -5.54 3.67 12.96
N VAL A 80 -5.67 3.18 11.73
CA VAL A 80 -6.97 2.82 11.17
C VAL A 80 -7.28 1.34 11.39
N ALA A 81 -8.54 1.04 11.66
CA ALA A 81 -9.08 -0.32 11.74
C ALA A 81 -10.47 -0.40 11.07
N ASN A 82 -10.99 -1.63 10.92
CA ASN A 82 -12.35 -1.90 10.44
C ASN A 82 -12.76 -1.18 9.13
N CYS A 83 -11.83 -1.01 8.19
CA CYS A 83 -12.10 -0.34 6.91
C CYS A 83 -13.14 -1.09 6.08
N ARG A 84 -14.23 -0.41 5.72
CA ARG A 84 -15.35 -0.95 4.94
C ARG A 84 -15.61 -0.15 3.66
#